data_AF-A0A1F6QD61-F1
#
_entry.id   AF-A0A1F6QD61-F1
#
_cell.length_a   1.000
_cell.length_b   1.000
_cell.length_c   1.000
_cell.angle_alpha   90.00
_cell.angle_beta   90.00
_cell.angle_gamma   90.00
#
_symmetry.space_group_name_H-M   'P 1'
#
loop_
_entity.id
_entity.type
_entity.pdbx_description
1 polymer ?
#
loop_
_entity_poly.entity_id
_entity_poly.type
_entity_poly.pdbx_seq_one_letter_code
_entity_poly.pdbx_strand_id
1 'polypeptide(L)' 'MRFLSENPRHPSLHTHKNQKLSNLHKLDIFQVYAQNYTPGAYRIFFTYSAKDEITITSIETHPD' A
#
# COMPACT_ATOMS: atom_id res chain seq x y z
N MET A 1 4.07 -7.86 6.97
CA MET A 1 2.62 -7.78 7.27
C MET A 1 2.27 -7.25 8.67
N ARG A 2 3.16 -7.30 9.66
CA ARG A 2 2.86 -6.83 11.03
C ARG A 2 2.54 -5.33 11.12
N PHE A 3 3.30 -4.49 10.42
CA PHE A 3 3.09 -3.04 10.48
C PHE A 3 1.81 -2.55 9.77
N LEU A 4 1.42 -3.11 8.61
CA LEU A 4 0.22 -2.65 7.89
C LEU A 4 -1.07 -2.97 8.67
N SER A 5 -1.10 -4.09 9.39
CA SER A 5 -2.24 -4.51 10.20
C SER A 5 -2.31 -3.78 11.55
N GLU A 6 -1.17 -3.49 12.19
CA GLU A 6 -1.13 -2.80 13.48
C GLU A 6 -1.17 -1.26 13.35
N ASN A 7 -0.48 -0.69 12.35
CA ASN A 7 -0.42 0.74 12.09
C ASN A 7 -0.14 1.04 10.60
N PRO A 8 -1.19 1.20 9.77
CA PRO A 8 -1.04 1.46 8.34
C PRO A 8 -0.38 2.81 7.98
N ARG A 9 -0.18 3.68 8.98
CA ARG A 9 0.54 4.96 8.87
C ARG A 9 1.91 4.91 9.51
N HIS A 10 2.42 3.72 9.83
CA HIS A 10 3.75 3.58 10.42
C HIS A 10 4.82 4.17 9.47
N PRO A 11 5.72 5.04 9.93
CA PRO A 11 6.67 5.76 9.07
C PRO A 11 7.53 4.83 8.20
N SER A 12 7.84 3.63 8.69
CA SER A 12 8.66 2.66 7.95
C SER A 12 7.96 2.06 6.72
N LEU A 13 6.63 2.18 6.58
CA LEU A 13 5.88 1.65 5.43
C LEU A 13 6.02 2.53 4.18
N HIS A 14 6.48 3.78 4.34
CA HIS A 14 6.58 4.77 3.26
C HIS A 14 5.29 4.89 2.43
N THR A 15 4.15 4.94 3.14
CA THR A 15 2.82 5.03 2.54
C THR A 15 2.67 6.30 1.71
N HIS A 16 2.24 6.16 0.45
CA HIS A 16 1.92 7.30 -0.40
C HIS A 16 0.74 7.02 -1.31
N LYS A 17 -0.01 8.08 -1.63
CA LYS A 17 -1.16 8.00 -2.54
C LYS A 17 -0.68 7.80 -3.98
N ASN A 18 -1.19 6.78 -4.66
CA ASN A 18 -0.93 6.58 -6.07
C ASN A 18 -1.95 7.37 -6.89
N GLN A 19 -1.58 8.59 -7.31
CA GLN A 19 -2.48 9.49 -8.05
C GLN A 19 -2.96 8.89 -9.38
N LYS A 20 -2.12 8.14 -10.10
CA LYS A 20 -2.48 7.54 -11.39
C LYS A 20 -3.59 6.51 -11.22
N LEU A 21 -3.40 5.56 -10.30
CA LEU A 21 -4.42 4.56 -9.99
C LEU A 21 -5.66 5.20 -9.38
N SER A 22 -5.48 6.21 -8.52
CA SER A 22 -6.61 6.88 -7.87
C SER A 22 -7.51 7.58 -8.89
N ASN A 23 -6.91 8.27 -9.86
CA ASN A 23 -7.64 8.93 -10.94
C ASN A 23 -8.33 7.92 -11.87
N LEU A 24 -7.66 6.80 -12.17
CA LEU A 24 -8.18 5.75 -13.05
C LEU A 24 -9.40 5.05 -12.44
N HIS A 25 -9.34 4.72 -11.16
CA HIS A 25 -10.39 3.99 -10.45
C HIS A 25 -11.40 4.89 -9.74
N LYS A 26 -11.19 6.22 -9.75
CA LYS A 26 -11.97 7.21 -9.00
C LYS A 26 -12.12 6.85 -7.51
N LEU A 27 -11.06 6.27 -6.95
CA LEU A 27 -10.97 5.78 -5.57
C LEU A 27 -9.61 6.12 -5.01
N ASP A 28 -9.51 6.42 -3.72
CA ASP A 28 -8.24 6.72 -3.09
C ASP A 28 -7.40 5.46 -2.88
N ILE A 29 -6.42 5.25 -3.77
CA ILE A 29 -5.51 4.11 -3.76
C ILE A 29 -4.16 4.54 -3.19
N PHE A 30 -3.71 3.81 -2.17
CA PHE A 30 -2.43 3.99 -1.51
C PHE A 30 -1.51 2.83 -1.83
N GLN A 31 -0.20 3.10 -1.81
CA GLN A 31 0.82 2.08 -1.95
C GLN A 31 1.82 2.14 -0.80
N VAL A 32 2.25 0.96 -0.34
CA VAL A 32 3.27 0.79 0.72
C VAL A 32 4.34 -0.20 0.29
N TYR A 33 5.55 0.01 0.81
CA TYR A 33 6.64 -0.96 0.72
C TYR A 33 6.56 -1.90 1.91
N ALA A 34 6.30 -3.19 1.65
CA ALA A 34 6.20 -4.18 2.73
C ALA A 34 7.57 -4.55 3.31
N GLN A 35 8.64 -4.31 2.55
CA GLN A 35 10.04 -4.54 2.92
C GLN A 35 10.87 -3.37 2.39
N ASN A 36 11.72 -2.78 3.24
CA ASN A 36 12.70 -1.76 2.82
C ASN A 36 14.07 -2.43 2.59
N TYR A 37 14.84 -1.93 1.63
CA TYR A 37 16.24 -2.32 1.37
C TYR A 37 16.48 -3.81 1.05
N THR A 38 15.51 -4.49 0.44
CA THR A 38 15.66 -5.89 -0.01
C THR A 38 15.36 -5.98 -1.52
N PRO A 39 16.24 -6.55 -2.35
CA PRO A 39 15.91 -6.90 -3.75
C PRO A 39 14.68 -7.81 -3.79
N GLY A 40 13.77 -7.59 -4.74
CA GLY A 40 12.46 -8.27 -4.77
C GLY A 40 11.41 -7.76 -3.77
N ALA A 41 11.55 -6.53 -3.25
CA ALA A 41 10.57 -5.94 -2.33
C ALA A 41 9.13 -5.96 -2.88
N TYR A 42 8.17 -6.32 -2.03
CA TYR A 42 6.75 -6.30 -2.39
C TYR A 42 6.14 -4.91 -2.18
N ARG A 43 5.31 -4.50 -3.13
CA ARG A 43 4.39 -3.36 -3.02
C ARG A 43 3.00 -3.87 -2.70
N ILE A 44 2.37 -3.27 -1.70
CA ILE A 44 0.96 -3.53 -1.39
C ILE A 44 0.17 -2.29 -1.78
N PHE A 45 -0.88 -2.50 -2.57
CA PHE A 45 -1.86 -1.49 -2.89
C PHE A 45 -3.11 -1.72 -2.06
N PHE A 46 -3.66 -0.64 -1.50
CA PHE A 46 -4.87 -0.72 -0.71
C PHE A 46 -5.70 0.56 -0.79
N THR A 47 -6.97 0.43 -0.43
CA THR A 47 -7.89 1.55 -0.25
C THR A 47 -8.42 1.54 1.19
N TYR A 48 -8.90 2.69 1.65
CA TYR A 48 -9.73 2.74 2.84
C TYR A 48 -11.19 2.57 2.39
N SER A 49 -11.84 1.47 2.78
CA SER A 49 -13.30 1.34 2.64
C SER A 49 -13.99 2.06 3.82
N ALA A 50 -15.21 1.71 4.18
CA ALA A 50 -15.94 2.35 5.28
C ALA A 50 -15.11 2.43 6.58
N LYS A 51 -15.51 3.31 7.51
CA LYS A 51 -14.76 3.68 8.72
C LYS A 51 -13.93 2.51 9.30
N ASP A 52 -12.61 2.63 9.11
CA ASP A 52 -11.55 1.80 9.69
C ASP A 52 -11.25 0.44 9.03
N GLU A 53 -11.73 0.20 7.82
CA GLU A 53 -11.35 -0.98 7.04
C GLU A 53 -10.32 -0.66 5.94
N ILE A 54 -9.30 -1.51 5.84
CA ILE A 54 -8.29 -1.49 4.78
C ILE A 54 -8.56 -2.66 3.83
N THR A 55 -8.83 -2.33 2.58
CA THR A 55 -8.99 -3.34 1.52
C THR A 55 -7.72 -3.40 0.70
N ILE A 56 -7.01 -4.53 0.77
CA ILE A 56 -5.87 -4.81 -0.09
C ILE A 56 -6.41 -5.12 -1.50
N THR A 57 -6.01 -4.31 -2.48
CA THR A 57 -6.43 -4.49 -3.87
C THR A 57 -5.45 -5.36 -4.66
N SER A 58 -4.14 -5.19 -4.42
CA SER A 58 -3.09 -5.94 -5.10
C SER A 58 -1.84 -6.08 -4.24
N ILE A 59 -1.09 -7.18 -4.43
CA ILE A 59 0.27 -7.36 -3.93
C ILE A 59 1.15 -7.67 -5.14
N GLU A 60 2.14 -6.82 -5.39
CA GLU A 60 3.00 -6.91 -6.56
C GLU A 60 4.47 -7.01 -6.14
N THR A 61 5.24 -7.88 -6.78
CA THR A 61 6.71 -7.88 -6.69
C THR A 61 7.25 -6.67 -7.44
N HIS A 62 8.16 -5.91 -6.83
CA HIS A 62 8.91 -4.91 -7.58
C HIS A 62 9.78 -5.66 -8.62
N PRO A 63 9.68 -5.33 -9.93
CA PRO A 63 10.64 -5.86 -10.88
C PRO A 63 12.04 -5.36 -10.50
N ASP A 64 12.98 -6.29 -10.35
CA ASP A 64 14.42 -6.00 -10.28
C ASP A 64 14.91 -5.36 -11.59
#